data_AF-A0AAE9Z9V8-F1
#
_entry.id   AF-A0AAE9Z9V8-F1
#
_cell.length_a   1.000
_cell.length_b   1.000
_cell.length_c   1.000
_cell.angle_alpha   90.00
_cell.angle_beta   90.00
_cell.angle_gamma   90.00
#
_symmetry.space_group_name_H-M   'P 1'
#
loop_
_entity.id
_entity.type
_entity.pdbx_description
1 polymer ?
#
loop_
_entity_poly.entity_id
_entity_poly.type
_entity_poly.pdbx_seq_one_letter_code
_entity_poly.pdbx_strand_id
1 'polypeptide(L)'
;MLFRQKGELSLKSYTLNLLRINTEEKNKQLLHLYRQMSQLLTHCTAESFINRLATKNDVQQKIRIYIRGTEVVGFTSWRVEEIMIGKSAYAVHRSVNAVKAGKRNVSSEKFLLSEIFKYNIKNILKKQKSIFLCSATGPATYYCLEKYFSKIYPSADEQHEPYLEQIARDMVRYFNFDTKGCTPIKIRSAFKVNDCPVVKESWSKSSQKSVQYFIKHTPHYYNPHDEPYSLLVVSQVGIKELLNAMKKLMYSRGIKWLIGKL
;
A
#
# COMPACT_ATOMS: atom_id res chain seq x y z
N MET A 1 -5.43 -32.82 -28.53
CA MET A 1 -4.25 -32.02 -28.89
C MET A 1 -4.70 -30.58 -29.04
N LEU A 2 -4.47 -29.73 -28.04
CA LEU A 2 -4.70 -28.28 -28.13
C LEU A 2 -3.37 -27.59 -27.83
N PHE A 3 -2.93 -26.79 -28.79
CA PHE A 3 -1.64 -26.12 -28.85
C PHE A 3 -1.35 -25.31 -27.58
N ARG A 4 -0.44 -25.79 -26.73
CA ARG A 4 0.32 -24.94 -25.81
C ARG A 4 1.32 -24.14 -26.63
N GLN A 5 0.92 -22.96 -27.09
CA GLN A 5 1.85 -21.91 -27.51
C GLN A 5 1.56 -20.64 -26.71
N LYS A 6 2.49 -20.29 -25.82
CA LYS A 6 3.31 -19.07 -25.90
C LYS A 6 4.05 -18.89 -24.58
N GLY A 7 5.37 -18.79 -24.66
CA GLY A 7 6.26 -18.57 -23.52
C GLY A 7 5.75 -17.42 -22.65
N GLU A 8 5.43 -17.72 -21.40
CA GLU A 8 5.17 -16.68 -20.42
C GLU A 8 6.45 -15.88 -20.23
N LEU A 9 6.47 -14.65 -20.74
CA LEU A 9 7.53 -13.69 -20.44
C LEU A 9 7.67 -13.59 -18.92
N SER A 10 8.87 -13.90 -18.41
CA SER A 10 9.14 -13.90 -16.98
C SER A 10 8.94 -12.51 -16.38
N LEU A 11 8.35 -12.46 -15.18
CA LEU A 11 8.19 -11.22 -14.43
C LEU A 11 9.55 -10.78 -13.90
N LYS A 12 10.06 -9.65 -14.40
CA LYS A 12 11.26 -8.99 -13.90
C LYS A 12 10.88 -7.81 -13.03
N SER A 13 11.79 -7.37 -12.16
CA SER A 13 11.59 -6.13 -11.40
C SER A 13 12.93 -5.47 -11.10
N TYR A 14 12.93 -4.15 -11.04
CA TYR A 14 14.07 -3.35 -10.58
C TYR A 14 13.60 -2.34 -9.53
N THR A 15 14.53 -1.84 -8.74
CA THR A 15 14.25 -0.88 -7.66
C THR A 15 14.99 0.42 -7.88
N LEU A 16 14.24 1.51 -8.01
CA LEU A 16 14.75 2.87 -8.01
C LEU A 16 14.91 3.36 -6.57
N ASN A 17 16.08 3.91 -6.24
CA ASN A 17 16.30 4.62 -4.99
C ASN A 17 16.34 6.12 -5.28
N LEU A 18 15.25 6.81 -4.95
CA LEU A 18 15.03 8.19 -5.40
C LEU A 18 15.84 9.22 -4.61
N LEU A 19 16.48 8.80 -3.52
CA LEU A 19 17.42 9.65 -2.77
C LEU A 19 18.85 9.63 -3.34
N ARG A 20 19.14 8.76 -4.32
CA ARG A 20 20.46 8.61 -4.93
C ARG A 20 20.56 9.21 -6.33
N ILE A 21 19.50 9.86 -6.79
CA ILE A 21 19.42 10.49 -8.10
C ILE A 21 19.09 11.97 -7.92
N ASN A 22 19.58 12.81 -8.82
CA ASN A 22 19.30 14.24 -8.77
C ASN A 22 17.81 14.52 -9.09
N THR A 23 17.36 15.74 -8.77
CA THR A 23 15.95 16.14 -8.90
C THR A 23 15.42 16.06 -10.33
N GLU A 24 16.25 16.41 -11.32
CA GLU A 24 15.85 16.38 -12.73
C GLU A 24 15.61 14.95 -13.21
N GLU A 25 16.56 14.06 -12.96
CA GLU A 25 16.47 12.64 -13.32
C GLU A 25 15.34 11.95 -12.57
N LYS A 26 15.14 12.28 -11.28
CA LYS A 26 14.00 11.83 -10.48
C LYS A 26 12.68 12.21 -11.15
N ASN A 27 12.52 13.46 -11.56
CA ASN A 27 11.29 13.92 -12.21
C ASN A 27 11.09 13.24 -13.57
N LYS A 28 12.15 13.06 -14.38
CA LYS A 28 12.09 12.33 -15.65
C LYS A 28 11.60 10.90 -15.45
N GLN A 29 12.17 10.16 -14.50
CA GLN A 29 11.79 8.78 -14.21
C GLN A 29 10.36 8.66 -13.68
N LEU A 30 9.94 9.54 -12.78
CA LEU A 30 8.58 9.54 -12.24
C LEU A 30 7.55 9.92 -13.31
N LEU A 31 7.86 10.88 -14.18
CA LEU A 31 7.00 11.26 -15.29
C LEU A 31 6.87 10.12 -16.31
N HIS A 32 7.97 9.42 -16.60
CA HIS A 32 7.94 8.23 -17.45
C HIS A 32 7.04 7.14 -16.86
N LEU A 33 7.19 6.85 -15.56
CA LEU A 33 6.35 5.88 -14.87
C LEU A 33 4.87 6.31 -14.88
N TYR A 34 4.58 7.59 -14.66
CA TYR A 34 3.22 8.12 -14.76
C TYR A 34 2.62 7.85 -16.13
N ARG A 35 3.33 8.15 -17.23
CA ARG A 35 2.84 7.93 -18.59
C ARG A 35 2.49 6.47 -18.88
N GLN A 36 3.24 5.53 -18.31
CA GLN A 36 2.99 4.09 -18.48
C GLN A 36 1.85 3.55 -17.62
N MET A 37 1.53 4.25 -16.52
CA MET A 37 0.62 3.76 -15.47
C MET A 37 -0.66 4.58 -15.34
N SER A 38 -0.75 5.75 -15.96
CA SER A 38 -1.87 6.69 -15.84
C SER A 38 -3.20 6.06 -16.22
N GLN A 39 -3.23 5.12 -17.17
CA GLN A 39 -4.43 4.38 -17.56
C GLN A 39 -5.04 3.56 -16.42
N LEU A 40 -4.28 3.24 -15.37
CA LEU A 40 -4.78 2.54 -14.17
C LEU A 40 -5.31 3.47 -13.09
N LEU A 41 -5.11 4.78 -13.24
CA LEU A 41 -5.34 5.76 -12.20
C LEU A 41 -6.45 6.73 -12.63
N THR A 42 -7.45 6.91 -11.78
CA THR A 42 -8.53 7.87 -12.00
C THR A 42 -8.32 9.10 -11.13
N HIS A 43 -8.60 10.29 -11.66
CA HIS A 43 -8.38 11.60 -11.00
C HIS A 43 -6.92 11.92 -10.68
N CYS A 44 -5.95 11.28 -11.34
CA CYS A 44 -4.52 11.46 -11.06
C CYS A 44 -3.86 12.39 -12.08
N THR A 45 -3.38 13.56 -11.65
CA THR A 45 -2.45 14.37 -12.46
C THR A 45 -1.02 13.87 -12.31
N ALA A 46 -0.14 14.20 -13.27
CA ALA A 46 1.28 13.87 -13.18
C ALA A 46 1.93 14.43 -11.90
N GLU A 47 1.58 15.67 -11.55
CA GLU A 47 2.04 16.32 -10.32
C GLU A 47 1.55 15.58 -9.07
N SER A 48 0.25 15.26 -8.99
CA SER A 48 -0.31 14.50 -7.87
C SER A 48 0.32 13.12 -7.72
N PHE A 49 0.62 12.46 -8.85
CA PHE A 49 1.34 11.20 -8.87
C PHE A 49 2.75 11.36 -8.29
N ILE A 50 3.53 12.32 -8.78
CA ILE A 50 4.90 12.59 -8.33
C ILE A 50 4.91 12.89 -6.83
N ASN A 51 4.08 13.84 -6.37
CA ASN A 51 4.00 14.25 -4.96
C ASN A 51 3.59 13.10 -4.04
N ARG A 52 2.77 12.17 -4.55
CA ARG A 52 2.38 10.98 -3.79
C ARG A 52 3.55 10.00 -3.64
N LEU A 53 4.30 9.77 -4.71
CA LEU A 53 5.44 8.86 -4.68
C LEU A 53 6.65 9.46 -3.98
N ALA A 54 6.78 10.79 -3.99
CA ALA A 54 7.96 11.54 -3.59
C ALA A 54 7.63 12.88 -2.94
N THR A 55 8.29 13.19 -1.83
CA THR A 55 8.37 14.55 -1.30
C THR A 55 9.81 14.89 -0.92
N LYS A 56 10.04 16.16 -0.59
CA LYS A 56 11.36 16.65 -0.15
C LYS A 56 11.70 16.20 1.28
N ASN A 57 10.71 15.84 2.10
CA ASN A 57 10.90 15.48 3.51
C ASN A 57 11.16 13.98 3.74
N ASP A 58 11.13 13.17 2.68
CA ASP A 58 11.31 11.72 2.82
C ASP A 58 12.77 11.39 3.15
N VAL A 59 12.99 10.74 4.30
CA VAL A 59 14.31 10.25 4.72
C VAL A 59 14.70 8.93 4.05
N GLN A 60 13.71 8.22 3.48
CA GLN A 60 13.90 7.04 2.63
C GLN A 60 12.84 7.04 1.53
N GLN A 61 13.24 6.65 0.31
CA GLN A 61 12.31 6.59 -0.81
C GLN A 61 12.75 5.57 -1.86
N LYS A 62 11.89 4.57 -2.13
CA LYS A 62 12.15 3.53 -3.12
C LYS A 62 10.90 3.20 -3.93
N ILE A 63 11.11 2.84 -5.20
CA ILE A 63 10.05 2.32 -6.07
C ILE A 63 10.52 1.02 -6.69
N ARG A 64 9.76 -0.05 -6.49
CA ARG A 64 9.93 -1.28 -7.26
C ARG A 64 9.00 -1.24 -8.47
N ILE A 65 9.57 -1.35 -9.66
CA ILE A 65 8.84 -1.39 -10.93
C ILE A 65 8.85 -2.83 -11.43
N TYR A 66 7.69 -3.33 -11.86
CA TYR A 66 7.52 -4.68 -12.37
C TYR A 66 7.35 -4.65 -13.88
N ILE A 67 8.13 -5.48 -14.57
CA ILE A 67 8.19 -5.56 -16.02
C ILE A 67 7.82 -6.97 -16.47
N ARG A 68 7.02 -7.08 -17.53
CA ARG A 68 6.81 -8.33 -18.27
C ARG A 68 7.17 -8.10 -19.74
N GLY A 69 8.24 -8.73 -20.21
CA GLY A 69 8.83 -8.39 -21.51
C GLY A 69 9.44 -6.99 -21.48
N THR A 70 8.90 -6.08 -22.29
CA THR A 70 9.25 -4.65 -22.32
C THR A 70 8.22 -3.75 -21.64
N GLU A 71 7.10 -4.32 -21.20
CA GLU A 71 5.97 -3.57 -20.65
C GLU A 71 6.08 -3.43 -19.13
N VAL A 72 5.89 -2.20 -18.63
CA VAL A 72 5.65 -1.98 -17.20
C VAL A 72 4.22 -2.45 -16.86
N VAL A 73 4.15 -3.43 -15.97
CA VAL A 73 2.89 -4.07 -15.55
C VAL A 73 2.44 -3.63 -14.15
N GLY A 74 3.27 -2.88 -13.43
CA GLY A 74 2.93 -2.36 -12.12
C GLY A 74 4.11 -1.68 -11.43
N PHE A 75 3.83 -1.06 -10.28
CA PHE A 75 4.85 -0.60 -9.37
C PHE A 75 4.36 -0.64 -7.91
N THR A 76 5.32 -0.66 -6.99
CA THR A 76 5.11 -0.42 -5.56
C THR A 76 6.11 0.62 -5.09
N SER A 77 5.64 1.73 -4.56
CA SER A 77 6.49 2.70 -3.87
C SER A 77 6.44 2.51 -2.36
N TRP A 78 7.54 2.84 -1.73
CA TRP A 78 7.68 2.92 -0.29
C TRP A 78 8.50 4.15 0.06
N ARG A 79 8.04 4.90 1.04
CA ARG A 79 8.71 6.10 1.53
C ARG A 79 8.54 6.22 3.04
N VAL A 80 9.47 6.92 3.66
CA VAL A 80 9.48 7.15 5.11
C VAL A 80 9.72 8.62 5.37
N GLU A 81 8.88 9.18 6.22
CA GLU A 81 9.02 10.53 6.75
C GLU A 81 9.23 10.43 8.27
N GLU A 82 10.25 11.11 8.79
CA GLU A 82 10.50 11.20 10.23
C GLU A 82 9.86 12.51 10.73
N ILE A 83 8.87 12.39 11.63
CA ILE A 83 8.07 13.53 12.09
C ILE A 83 8.00 13.59 13.61
N MET A 84 7.74 14.79 14.13
CA MET A 84 7.45 15.03 15.55
C MET A 84 6.01 15.48 15.71
N ILE A 85 5.24 14.78 16.53
CA ILE A 85 3.90 15.19 16.94
C ILE A 85 3.87 15.33 18.45
N GLY A 86 3.71 16.56 18.94
CA GLY A 86 3.92 16.88 20.34
C GLY A 86 5.32 16.46 20.79
N LYS A 87 5.40 15.60 21.82
CA LYS A 87 6.66 15.06 22.35
C LYS A 87 7.06 13.70 21.75
N SER A 88 6.29 13.17 20.80
CA SER A 88 6.52 11.84 20.23
C SER A 88 7.16 11.91 18.84
N ALA A 89 8.23 11.15 18.66
CA ALA A 89 8.89 10.95 17.37
C ALA A 89 8.29 9.74 16.64
N TYR A 90 7.97 9.93 15.35
CA TYR A 90 7.41 8.89 14.49
C TYR A 90 8.22 8.72 13.21
N ALA A 91 8.45 7.47 12.82
CA ALA A 91 8.77 7.11 11.45
C ALA A 91 7.49 6.66 10.75
N VAL A 92 7.05 7.44 9.78
CA VAL A 92 5.80 7.22 9.06
C VAL A 92 6.09 6.58 7.71
N HIS A 93 5.83 5.28 7.64
CA HIS A 93 5.92 4.50 6.40
C HIS A 93 4.66 4.69 5.57
N ARG A 94 4.82 5.07 4.30
CA ARG A 94 3.73 5.21 3.34
C ARG A 94 4.05 4.43 2.08
N SER A 95 3.02 3.91 1.40
CA SER A 95 3.19 3.19 0.14
C SER A 95 2.08 3.48 -0.85
N VAL A 96 2.39 3.34 -2.12
CA VAL A 96 1.42 3.25 -3.22
C VAL A 96 1.70 1.98 -4.00
N ASN A 97 0.64 1.28 -4.40
CA ASN A 97 0.73 0.10 -5.25
C ASN A 97 -0.27 0.21 -6.39
N ALA A 98 0.17 -0.08 -7.62
CA ALA A 98 -0.70 -0.16 -8.78
C ALA A 98 -0.21 -1.27 -9.72
N VAL A 99 -1.10 -2.17 -10.12
CA VAL A 99 -0.79 -3.34 -10.97
C VAL A 99 -1.87 -3.49 -12.03
N LYS A 100 -1.49 -3.76 -13.29
CA LYS A 100 -2.42 -3.99 -14.39
C LYS A 100 -3.26 -5.26 -14.14
N ALA A 101 -4.55 -5.20 -14.46
CA ALA A 101 -5.48 -6.32 -14.31
C ALA A 101 -4.96 -7.58 -15.05
N GLY A 102 -5.24 -8.77 -14.48
CA GLY A 102 -4.81 -10.05 -15.06
C GLY A 102 -3.32 -10.40 -14.89
N LYS A 103 -2.47 -9.51 -14.36
CA LYS A 103 -1.04 -9.76 -14.12
C LYS A 103 -0.76 -10.19 -12.66
N ARG A 104 -1.50 -11.21 -12.19
CA ARG A 104 -1.64 -11.66 -10.78
C ARG A 104 -0.39 -12.18 -10.03
N ASN A 105 0.82 -12.05 -10.58
CA ASN A 105 2.05 -12.57 -9.96
C ASN A 105 2.97 -11.51 -9.33
N VAL A 106 2.51 -10.25 -9.27
CA VAL A 106 3.24 -9.16 -8.61
C VAL A 106 2.94 -9.20 -7.11
N SER A 107 3.91 -9.60 -6.28
CA SER A 107 3.81 -9.45 -4.82
C SER A 107 4.58 -8.24 -4.36
N SER A 108 3.82 -7.19 -4.07
CA SER A 108 4.29 -5.93 -3.50
C SER A 108 4.59 -6.03 -2.01
N GLU A 109 3.98 -6.99 -1.32
CA GLU A 109 4.03 -7.14 0.13
C GLU A 109 5.43 -7.54 0.59
N LYS A 110 6.11 -8.45 -0.14
CA LYS A 110 7.48 -8.85 0.19
C LYS A 110 8.43 -7.65 0.11
N PHE A 111 8.31 -6.86 -0.95
CA PHE A 111 9.11 -5.64 -1.10
C PHE A 111 8.83 -4.69 0.06
N LEU A 112 7.56 -4.35 0.29
CA LEU A 112 7.15 -3.39 1.30
C LEU A 112 7.59 -3.79 2.71
N LEU A 113 7.25 -5.01 3.14
CA LEU A 113 7.62 -5.52 4.46
C LEU A 113 9.14 -5.58 4.64
N SER A 114 9.89 -5.97 3.60
CA SER A 114 11.35 -6.01 3.67
C SER A 114 11.99 -4.63 3.85
N GLU A 115 11.44 -3.60 3.21
CA GLU A 115 11.99 -2.25 3.34
C GLU A 115 11.62 -1.59 4.67
N ILE A 116 10.39 -1.81 5.17
CA ILE A 116 9.99 -1.39 6.52
C ILE A 116 10.88 -2.09 7.56
N PHE A 117 11.09 -3.41 7.43
CA PHE A 117 11.95 -4.17 8.34
C PHE A 117 13.40 -3.66 8.33
N LYS A 118 14.00 -3.49 7.15
CA LYS A 118 15.38 -2.95 7.03
C LYS A 118 15.50 -1.57 7.65
N TYR A 119 14.51 -0.70 7.46
CA TYR A 119 14.53 0.63 8.06
C TYR A 119 14.44 0.55 9.58
N ASN A 120 13.52 -0.25 10.13
CA ASN A 120 13.33 -0.37 11.57
C ASN A 120 14.53 -1.00 12.28
N ILE A 121 15.20 -1.98 11.67
CA ILE A 121 16.45 -2.54 12.22
C ILE A 121 17.56 -1.48 12.24
N LYS A 122 17.73 -0.72 11.15
CA LYS A 122 18.76 0.34 11.09
C LYS A 122 18.53 1.47 12.09
N ASN A 123 17.29 1.68 12.51
CA ASN A 123 16.88 2.78 13.37
C ASN A 123 16.39 2.33 14.75
N ILE A 124 16.69 1.08 15.15
CA ILE A 124 16.16 0.49 16.38
C ILE A 124 16.53 1.30 17.64
N LEU A 125 17.70 1.94 17.65
CA LEU A 125 18.19 2.74 18.77
C LEU A 125 17.60 4.16 18.84
N LYS A 126 16.90 4.64 17.81
CA LYS A 126 16.34 5.99 17.77
C LYS A 126 15.17 6.22 18.73
N LYS A 127 14.65 5.17 19.40
CA LYS A 127 13.47 5.21 20.30
C LYS A 127 12.21 5.84 19.69
N GLN A 128 12.16 6.01 18.37
CA GLN A 128 11.00 6.52 17.63
C GLN A 128 9.95 5.42 17.40
N LYS A 129 8.67 5.80 17.35
CA LYS A 129 7.59 4.87 17.02
C LYS A 129 7.51 4.70 15.51
N SER A 130 7.52 3.46 15.03
CA SER A 130 7.35 3.18 13.61
C SER A 130 5.89 2.85 13.30
N ILE A 131 5.29 3.60 12.38
CA ILE A 131 3.90 3.44 11.96
C ILE A 131 3.81 3.26 10.45
N PHE A 132 2.84 2.46 10.02
CA PHE A 132 2.44 2.36 8.64
C PHE A 132 1.13 3.12 8.44
N LEU A 133 1.16 4.11 7.54
CA LEU A 133 0.04 4.99 7.22
C LEU A 133 -0.39 4.75 5.77
N CYS A 134 -1.61 4.27 5.58
CA CYS A 134 -2.14 3.92 4.27
C CYS A 134 -3.48 4.60 3.99
N SER A 135 -3.69 4.97 2.73
CA SER A 135 -5.00 5.36 2.19
C SER A 135 -5.52 4.13 1.45
N ALA A 136 -6.35 3.32 2.09
CA ALA A 136 -6.93 2.15 1.45
C ALA A 136 -7.99 2.58 0.44
N THR A 137 -7.64 2.52 -0.84
CA THR A 137 -8.48 2.94 -1.97
C THR A 137 -9.39 1.83 -2.51
N GLY A 138 -9.23 0.59 -2.03
CA GLY A 138 -10.01 -0.56 -2.49
C GLY A 138 -9.95 -1.76 -1.53
N PRO A 139 -10.83 -2.76 -1.71
CA PRO A 139 -10.93 -3.91 -0.82
C PRO A 139 -9.65 -4.72 -0.71
N ALA A 140 -8.92 -4.88 -1.82
CA ALA A 140 -7.65 -5.62 -1.86
C ALA A 140 -6.60 -5.02 -0.90
N THR A 141 -6.48 -3.69 -0.90
CA THR A 141 -5.52 -2.97 -0.06
C THR A 141 -5.85 -3.17 1.41
N TYR A 142 -7.11 -3.00 1.79
CA TYR A 142 -7.55 -3.16 3.18
C TYR A 142 -7.43 -4.63 3.65
N TYR A 143 -7.84 -5.58 2.82
CA TYR A 143 -7.66 -7.01 3.09
C TYR A 143 -6.18 -7.38 3.32
N CYS A 144 -5.27 -6.88 2.49
CA CYS A 144 -3.84 -7.13 2.69
C CYS A 144 -3.33 -6.53 4.00
N LEU A 145 -3.80 -5.33 4.38
CA LEU A 145 -3.42 -4.70 5.64
C LEU A 145 -3.81 -5.55 6.84
N GLU A 146 -5.05 -6.01 6.93
CA GLU A 146 -5.48 -6.90 8.03
C GLU A 146 -4.81 -8.26 8.01
N LYS A 147 -4.56 -8.80 6.83
CA LYS A 147 -3.87 -10.08 6.70
C LYS A 147 -2.48 -10.04 7.32
N TYR A 148 -1.71 -8.99 7.04
CA TYR A 148 -0.30 -8.92 7.43
C TYR A 148 -0.04 -8.18 8.74
N PHE A 149 -0.86 -7.20 9.10
CA PHE A 149 -0.72 -6.45 10.34
C PHE A 149 -1.77 -6.89 11.36
N SER A 150 -1.31 -7.26 12.55
CA SER A 150 -2.17 -7.77 13.62
C SER A 150 -2.95 -6.68 14.36
N LYS A 151 -2.52 -5.42 14.26
CA LYS A 151 -3.08 -4.29 14.99
C LYS A 151 -3.20 -3.11 14.03
N ILE A 152 -4.41 -2.90 13.53
CA ILE A 152 -4.70 -1.78 12.65
C ILE A 152 -5.88 -0.97 13.17
N TYR A 153 -5.88 0.32 12.85
CA TYR A 153 -7.06 1.17 12.91
C TYR A 153 -7.43 1.59 11.48
N PRO A 154 -8.71 1.54 11.09
CA PRO A 154 -9.78 0.78 11.73
C PRO A 154 -9.61 -0.74 11.52
N SER A 155 -10.12 -1.54 12.46
CA SER A 155 -10.17 -3.02 12.36
C SER A 155 -11.59 -3.49 12.03
N ALA A 156 -11.71 -4.48 11.15
CA ALA A 156 -12.97 -5.13 10.78
C ALA A 156 -13.57 -5.96 11.90
N ASP A 157 -12.76 -6.40 12.86
CA ASP A 157 -13.24 -7.03 14.09
C ASP A 157 -13.65 -5.99 15.16
N GLU A 158 -13.62 -4.69 14.84
CA GLU A 158 -14.01 -3.55 15.69
C GLU A 158 -13.23 -3.43 17.02
N GLN A 159 -12.25 -4.31 17.24
CA GLN A 159 -11.28 -4.26 18.32
C GLN A 159 -9.99 -3.60 17.81
N HIS A 160 -9.89 -2.28 17.94
CA HIS A 160 -8.63 -1.55 17.77
C HIS A 160 -8.20 -0.90 19.07
N GLU A 161 -6.89 -0.77 19.26
CA GLU A 161 -6.36 -0.10 20.44
C GLU A 161 -6.66 1.42 20.33
N PRO A 162 -7.26 2.07 21.35
CA PRO A 162 -7.68 3.48 21.25
C PRO A 162 -6.57 4.45 20.85
N TYR A 163 -5.31 4.15 21.19
CA TYR A 163 -4.18 5.00 20.79
C TYR A 163 -3.95 5.00 19.27
N LEU A 164 -4.30 3.94 18.53
CA LEU A 164 -4.14 3.92 17.07
C LEU A 164 -5.10 4.88 16.38
N GLU A 165 -6.32 5.02 16.92
CA GLU A 165 -7.28 6.03 16.48
C GLU A 165 -6.74 7.44 16.76
N GLN A 166 -6.17 7.66 17.95
CA GLN A 166 -5.54 8.95 18.27
C GLN A 166 -4.39 9.26 17.31
N ILE A 167 -3.51 8.28 17.03
CA ILE A 167 -2.45 8.43 16.03
C ILE A 167 -3.04 8.77 14.66
N ALA A 168 -4.13 8.13 14.24
CA ALA A 168 -4.78 8.44 12.97
C ALA A 168 -5.28 9.91 12.92
N ARG A 169 -5.90 10.40 13.99
CA ARG A 169 -6.32 11.81 14.12
C ARG A 169 -5.12 12.76 14.11
N ASP A 170 -4.02 12.39 14.76
CA ASP A 170 -2.77 13.14 14.73
C ASP A 170 -2.18 13.22 13.32
N MET A 171 -2.18 12.11 12.58
CA MET A 171 -1.72 12.06 11.19
C MET A 171 -2.60 12.89 10.26
N VAL A 172 -3.91 12.88 10.45
CA VAL A 172 -4.84 13.74 9.70
C VAL A 172 -4.46 15.21 9.86
N ARG A 173 -4.22 15.66 11.10
CA ARG A 173 -3.85 17.05 11.39
C ARG A 173 -2.48 17.39 10.82
N TYR A 174 -1.49 16.53 11.04
CA TYR A 174 -0.12 16.76 10.59
C TYR A 174 -0.01 16.85 9.06
N PHE A 175 -0.64 15.92 8.34
CA PHE A 175 -0.60 15.89 6.88
C PHE A 175 -1.71 16.74 6.21
N ASN A 176 -2.50 17.46 7.01
CA ASN A 176 -3.63 18.26 6.56
C ASN A 176 -4.56 17.49 5.59
N PHE A 177 -4.97 16.28 5.98
CA PHE A 177 -5.86 15.49 5.14
C PHE A 177 -7.28 16.05 5.17
N ASP A 178 -7.85 16.25 3.97
CA ASP A 178 -9.28 16.47 3.79
C ASP A 178 -10.04 15.20 4.22
N THR A 179 -10.89 15.33 5.24
CA THR A 179 -11.58 14.20 5.88
C THR A 179 -13.09 14.28 5.71
N LYS A 180 -13.74 13.11 5.69
CA LYS A 180 -15.20 12.99 5.65
C LYS A 180 -15.70 12.02 6.72
N GLY A 181 -16.52 12.52 7.63
CA GLY A 181 -17.05 11.76 8.77
C GLY A 181 -16.00 11.52 9.87
N CYS A 182 -16.47 10.99 11.01
CA CYS A 182 -15.66 10.92 12.23
C CYS A 182 -15.01 9.55 12.46
N THR A 183 -15.73 8.45 12.18
CA THR A 183 -15.26 7.07 12.43
C THR A 183 -15.95 6.09 11.47
N PRO A 184 -15.20 5.18 10.80
CA PRO A 184 -13.75 5.26 10.60
C PRO A 184 -13.37 6.53 9.83
N ILE A 185 -12.16 7.04 10.07
CA ILE A 185 -11.65 8.23 9.37
C ILE A 185 -11.52 7.91 7.88
N LYS A 186 -12.21 8.71 7.06
CA LYS A 186 -12.07 8.70 5.60
C LYS A 186 -11.34 9.93 5.14
N ILE A 187 -10.37 9.75 4.24
CA ILE A 187 -9.59 10.85 3.68
C ILE A 187 -9.79 10.95 2.17
N ARG A 188 -9.82 12.17 1.64
CA ARG A 188 -9.84 12.37 0.19
C ARG A 188 -8.54 11.85 -0.42
N SER A 189 -8.70 11.02 -1.44
CA SER A 189 -7.61 10.35 -2.13
C SER A 189 -7.27 11.11 -3.39
N ALA A 190 -5.98 11.35 -3.60
CA ALA A 190 -5.51 12.00 -4.82
C ALA A 190 -5.83 11.20 -6.10
N PHE A 191 -6.03 9.89 -5.99
CA PHE A 191 -6.49 9.05 -7.09
C PHE A 191 -7.10 7.73 -6.60
N LYS A 192 -7.83 7.06 -7.49
CA LYS A 192 -8.34 5.69 -7.33
C LYS A 192 -7.63 4.76 -8.31
N VAL A 193 -7.43 3.49 -7.93
CA VAL A 193 -7.06 2.42 -8.87
C VAL A 193 -8.35 1.92 -9.51
N ASN A 194 -8.40 1.87 -10.84
CA ASN A 194 -9.60 1.44 -11.55
C ASN A 194 -9.65 -0.08 -11.68
N ASP A 195 -10.33 -0.74 -10.73
CA ASP A 195 -10.61 -2.17 -10.84
C ASP A 195 -11.64 -2.43 -11.95
N CYS A 196 -11.39 -3.45 -12.78
CA CYS A 196 -12.33 -3.82 -13.84
C CYS A 196 -13.64 -4.40 -13.27
N PRO A 197 -14.75 -4.39 -14.03
CA PRO A 197 -16.07 -4.84 -13.54
C PRO A 197 -16.05 -6.24 -12.92
N VAL A 198 -15.33 -7.18 -13.54
CA VAL A 198 -15.19 -8.56 -13.04
C VAL A 198 -14.52 -8.60 -11.66
N VAL A 199 -13.52 -7.74 -11.41
CA VAL A 199 -12.86 -7.67 -10.10
C VAL A 199 -13.79 -7.03 -9.07
N LYS A 200 -14.49 -5.96 -9.43
CA LYS A 200 -15.49 -5.32 -8.54
C LYS A 200 -16.60 -6.30 -8.13
N GLU A 201 -17.13 -7.06 -9.08
CA GLU A 201 -18.13 -8.10 -8.82
C GLU A 201 -17.57 -9.23 -7.95
N SER A 202 -16.31 -9.62 -8.14
CA SER A 202 -15.70 -10.63 -7.26
C SER A 202 -15.58 -10.14 -5.81
N TRP A 203 -15.32 -8.84 -5.60
CA TRP A 203 -15.27 -8.26 -4.26
C TRP A 203 -16.65 -8.13 -3.63
N SER A 204 -17.69 -7.82 -4.41
CA SER A 204 -19.05 -7.67 -3.85
C SER A 204 -19.62 -8.99 -3.35
N LYS A 205 -19.16 -10.12 -3.91
CA LYS A 205 -19.55 -11.48 -3.48
C LYS A 205 -18.64 -12.07 -2.40
N SER A 206 -17.64 -11.33 -1.93
CA SER A 206 -16.67 -11.84 -0.95
C SER A 206 -17.29 -11.99 0.44
N SER A 207 -17.08 -13.14 1.07
CA SER A 207 -17.43 -13.39 2.48
C SER A 207 -16.36 -12.94 3.47
N GLN A 208 -15.25 -12.39 2.99
CA GLN A 208 -14.15 -11.94 3.85
C GLN A 208 -14.58 -10.71 4.66
N LYS A 209 -14.54 -10.80 5.99
CA LYS A 209 -14.94 -9.71 6.91
C LYS A 209 -14.29 -8.37 6.56
N SER A 210 -12.99 -8.36 6.30
CA SER A 210 -12.25 -7.14 5.96
C SER A 210 -12.78 -6.49 4.67
N VAL A 211 -13.15 -7.29 3.67
CA VAL A 211 -13.71 -6.80 2.40
C VAL A 211 -15.08 -6.20 2.65
N GLN A 212 -15.93 -6.88 3.42
CA GLN A 212 -17.26 -6.39 3.77
C GLN A 212 -17.19 -5.09 4.58
N TYR A 213 -16.27 -5.01 5.54
CA TYR A 213 -16.02 -3.79 6.32
C TYR A 213 -15.61 -2.63 5.42
N PHE A 214 -14.65 -2.85 4.51
CA PHE A 214 -14.23 -1.85 3.55
C PHE A 214 -15.42 -1.33 2.73
N ILE A 215 -16.19 -2.23 2.11
CA ILE A 215 -17.33 -1.89 1.26
C ILE A 215 -18.39 -1.10 2.03
N LYS A 216 -18.73 -1.55 3.25
CA LYS A 216 -19.69 -0.87 4.15
C LYS A 216 -19.30 0.58 4.40
N HIS A 217 -18.01 0.85 4.62
CA HIS A 217 -17.54 2.19 4.97
C HIS A 217 -17.09 3.03 3.77
N THR A 218 -16.93 2.43 2.59
CA THR A 218 -16.56 3.11 1.32
C THR A 218 -17.47 2.73 0.16
N PRO A 219 -18.80 2.97 0.26
CA PRO A 219 -19.76 2.54 -0.76
C PRO A 219 -19.47 3.11 -2.16
N HIS A 220 -18.86 4.30 -2.22
CA HIS A 220 -18.42 4.94 -3.46
C HIS A 220 -17.36 4.16 -4.25
N TYR A 221 -16.76 3.09 -3.69
CA TYR A 221 -15.86 2.22 -4.45
C TYR A 221 -16.55 1.65 -5.71
N TYR A 222 -17.85 1.40 -5.64
CA TYR A 222 -18.63 0.92 -6.77
C TYR A 222 -19.12 2.04 -7.70
N ASN A 223 -19.17 3.29 -7.24
CA ASN A 223 -19.65 4.41 -8.02
C ASN A 223 -18.49 5.28 -8.55
N PRO A 224 -18.23 5.27 -9.87
CA PRO A 224 -17.14 6.03 -10.46
C PRO A 224 -17.34 7.55 -10.40
N HIS A 225 -18.57 8.03 -10.17
CA HIS A 225 -18.89 9.47 -10.13
C HIS A 225 -18.70 10.10 -8.75
N ASP A 226 -18.58 9.28 -7.70
CA ASP A 226 -18.46 9.75 -6.33
C ASP A 226 -17.03 10.17 -5.98
N GLU A 227 -16.93 11.19 -5.13
CA GLU A 227 -15.67 11.71 -4.62
C GLU A 227 -14.79 10.59 -4.00
N PRO A 228 -13.46 10.61 -4.25
CA PRO A 228 -12.61 9.48 -3.92
C PRO A 228 -12.14 9.48 -2.47
N TYR A 229 -12.98 8.99 -1.54
CA TYR A 229 -12.61 8.89 -0.13
C TYR A 229 -12.02 7.51 0.23
N SER A 230 -10.76 7.43 0.62
CA SER A 230 -10.20 6.16 1.14
C SER A 230 -10.45 6.00 2.63
N LEU A 231 -10.42 4.76 3.13
CA LEU A 231 -10.20 4.54 4.56
C LEU A 231 -8.76 4.87 4.91
N LEU A 232 -8.56 5.73 5.91
CA LEU A 232 -7.26 5.94 6.51
C LEU A 232 -6.95 4.75 7.42
N VAL A 233 -5.88 4.03 7.10
CA VAL A 233 -5.42 2.89 7.89
C VAL A 233 -4.09 3.20 8.54
N VAL A 234 -4.01 2.97 9.85
CA VAL A 234 -2.81 3.10 10.67
C VAL A 234 -2.50 1.76 11.31
N SER A 235 -1.24 1.33 11.22
CA SER A 235 -0.70 0.20 11.97
C SER A 235 0.57 0.62 12.68
N GLN A 236 0.77 0.19 13.92
CA GLN A 236 2.12 0.18 14.47
C GLN A 236 2.91 -0.97 13.82
N VAL A 237 4.16 -0.71 13.44
CA VAL A 237 5.01 -1.69 12.73
C VAL A 237 6.33 -1.88 13.46
N GLY A 238 6.25 -2.42 14.67
CA GLY A 238 7.42 -2.86 15.42
C GLY A 238 8.08 -4.09 14.78
N ILE A 239 9.27 -4.45 15.30
CA ILE A 239 10.02 -5.60 14.79
C ILE A 239 9.22 -6.90 14.94
N LYS A 240 8.52 -7.09 16.06
CA LYS A 240 7.69 -8.27 16.31
C LYS A 240 6.56 -8.39 15.29
N GLU A 241 5.86 -7.29 15.03
CA GLU A 241 4.78 -7.21 14.04
C GLU A 241 5.29 -7.54 12.64
N LEU A 242 6.47 -7.02 12.28
CA LEU A 242 7.09 -7.27 10.97
C LEU A 242 7.57 -8.71 10.82
N LEU A 243 8.15 -9.30 11.87
CA LEU A 243 8.51 -10.72 11.86
C LEU A 243 7.27 -11.60 11.67
N ASN A 244 6.17 -11.29 12.35
CA ASN A 244 4.89 -11.99 12.16
C ASN A 244 4.34 -11.82 10.74
N ALA A 245 4.40 -10.62 10.18
CA ALA A 245 3.97 -10.33 8.81
C ALA A 245 4.81 -11.11 7.78
N MET A 246 6.13 -11.11 7.94
CA MET A 246 7.05 -11.88 7.09
C MET A 246 6.82 -13.39 7.23
N LYS A 247 6.57 -13.87 8.46
CA LYS A 247 6.18 -15.26 8.73
C LYS A 247 4.94 -15.62 7.90
N LYS A 248 3.85 -14.87 8.04
CA LYS A 248 2.61 -15.07 7.27
C LYS A 248 2.85 -15.07 5.75
N LEU A 249 3.72 -14.18 5.26
CA LEU A 249 4.07 -14.11 3.85
C LEU A 249 4.75 -15.41 3.37
N MET A 250 5.66 -15.99 4.16
CA MET A 250 6.28 -17.28 3.85
C MET A 250 5.26 -18.41 3.82
N TYR A 251 4.40 -18.53 4.84
CA TYR A 251 3.39 -19.59 4.90
C TYR A 251 2.32 -19.47 3.80
N SER A 252 1.94 -18.25 3.40
CA SER A 252 0.96 -18.02 2.33
C SER A 252 1.46 -18.44 0.93
N ARG A 253 2.78 -18.61 0.75
CA ARG A 253 3.39 -19.02 -0.52
C ARG A 253 3.87 -20.47 -0.55
N GLY A 254 3.74 -21.21 0.56
CA GLY A 254 4.03 -22.64 0.57
C GLY A 254 4.38 -23.18 1.94
N ILE A 255 3.36 -23.64 2.68
CA ILE A 255 3.39 -24.97 3.29
C ILE A 255 2.04 -25.64 3.03
N LYS A 256 1.84 -26.13 1.80
CA LYS A 256 0.97 -27.30 1.55
C LYS A 256 1.79 -28.60 1.48
N TRP A 257 3.12 -28.52 1.63
CA TRP A 257 4.03 -29.66 1.42
C TRP A 257 4.72 -30.18 2.69
N LEU A 258 4.45 -29.58 3.86
CA LEU A 258 5.10 -29.96 5.13
C LEU A 258 4.11 -30.13 6.30
N ILE A 259 2.80 -30.08 6.03
CA ILE A 259 1.73 -30.46 7.00
C ILE A 259 0.81 -31.48 6.33
N GLY A 260 1.42 -32.41 5.58
CA GLY A 260 0.79 -33.62 5.05
C GLY A 260 1.54 -34.89 5.46
N LYS A 261 2.43 -34.78 6.47
CA LYS A 261 3.13 -35.87 7.16
C LYS A 261 3.53 -35.39 8.57
N LEU A 262 2.53 -35.16 9.41
CA LEU A 262 2.57 -35.43 10.85
C LEU A 262 1.17 -35.93 11.21
#